data_AF-A0A168F313-F1
#
_entry.id   AF-A0A168F313-F1
#
_cell.length_a   1.000
_cell.length_b   1.000
_cell.length_c   1.000
_cell.angle_alpha   90.00
_cell.angle_beta   90.00
_cell.angle_gamma   90.00
#
_symmetry.space_group_name_H-M   'P 1'
#
loop_
_entity.id
_entity.type
_entity.pdbx_description
1 polymer ?
#
loop_
_entity_poly.entity_id
_entity_poly.type
_entity_poly.pdbx_seq_one_letter_code
_entity_poly.pdbx_strand_id
1 'polypeptide(L)'
;MNSEQNGEAERNIEIWKIKKLIKRLEAARGNGTSMISLIIPPKDQVSRIAKMLAEEYGTASNIKSRVNRQSVLSAITSTQSRLKLYNKVPPNGLVVYCGEILTQEGKEKKVNIDFEPFKPINTSLYLCDNKFHTEALAELLDSDQKFGFIIMDGHSTLFGTLSGNTREVVHKFSVDLPKKHGRGGQSALRFSRLRDEKRHNYVRKVAEIAVQNFITNDKPNVAGLVLAGSADFKNDLNGSDMFDPRLQTKVIKVVDVSYGGDNGFNQAIELSSETLGNVKFVQEKKLIGKYFDEISQDTGKVCYGIEDTLKALELGAVETLIVFENLEIGRWVLKDSEGKEHVLNYTKQQEALNKDKFLDTATGQEMDVVTQGSFLEWIAEHYKDFGATLEFVSDRSTEGNQFVKGFGGIGGILRYKVNFEQLADDSDDDDYYDG
;
A
#
# COMPACT_ATOMS: atom_id res chain seq x y z
N MET A 1 -17.32 -16.74 2.88
CA MET A 1 -16.54 -15.80 3.72
C MET A 1 -15.05 -15.89 3.42
N ASN A 2 -14.38 -17.05 3.48
CA ASN A 2 -12.95 -17.17 3.11
C ASN A 2 -12.62 -16.88 1.62
N SER A 3 -13.54 -17.14 0.68
CA SER A 3 -13.29 -16.91 -0.75
C SER A 3 -13.25 -15.42 -1.14
N GLU A 4 -14.05 -14.57 -0.48
CA GLU A 4 -14.06 -13.12 -0.73
C GLU A 4 -12.85 -12.44 -0.07
N GLN A 5 -12.45 -12.88 1.12
CA GLN A 5 -11.24 -12.39 1.80
C GLN A 5 -9.96 -12.74 1.03
N ASN A 6 -9.87 -13.96 0.48
CA ASN A 6 -8.73 -14.32 -0.38
C ASN A 6 -8.67 -13.45 -1.66
N GLY A 7 -9.81 -13.11 -2.26
CA GLY A 7 -9.85 -12.22 -3.42
C GLY A 7 -9.42 -10.78 -3.11
N GLU A 8 -9.70 -10.27 -1.90
CA GLU A 8 -9.21 -8.96 -1.44
C GLU A 8 -7.69 -8.96 -1.21
N ALA A 9 -7.15 -10.00 -0.57
CA ALA A 9 -5.71 -10.16 -0.35
C ALA A 9 -4.95 -10.25 -1.68
N GLU A 10 -5.45 -11.03 -2.64
CA GLU A 10 -4.87 -11.14 -3.99
C GLU A 10 -4.85 -9.80 -4.71
N ARG A 11 -5.96 -9.05 -4.65
CA ARG A 11 -6.04 -7.70 -5.21
C ARG A 11 -5.03 -6.75 -4.56
N ASN A 12 -4.79 -6.89 -3.26
CA ASN A 12 -3.80 -6.08 -2.54
C ASN A 12 -2.37 -6.40 -3.00
N ILE A 13 -2.07 -7.66 -3.27
CA ILE A 13 -0.78 -8.09 -3.83
C ILE A 13 -0.58 -7.49 -5.23
N GLU A 14 -1.60 -7.52 -6.09
CA GLU A 14 -1.53 -6.87 -7.43
C GLU A 14 -1.32 -5.36 -7.33
N ILE A 15 -2.04 -4.69 -6.41
CA ILE A 15 -1.86 -3.27 -6.13
C ILE A 15 -0.42 -2.97 -5.67
N TRP A 16 0.14 -3.82 -4.79
CA TRP A 16 1.52 -3.68 -4.33
C TRP A 16 2.52 -3.86 -5.48
N LYS A 17 2.34 -4.87 -6.34
CA LYS A 17 3.19 -5.08 -7.54
C LYS A 17 3.19 -3.84 -8.43
N ILE A 18 2.02 -3.24 -8.66
CA ILE A 18 1.87 -2.02 -9.47
C ILE A 18 2.50 -0.80 -8.77
N LYS A 19 2.32 -0.63 -7.46
CA LYS A 19 2.99 0.45 -6.68
C LYS A 19 4.51 0.37 -6.80
N LYS A 20 5.07 -0.84 -6.63
CA LYS A 20 6.52 -1.06 -6.77
C LYS A 20 7.00 -0.81 -8.20
N LEU A 21 6.20 -1.21 -9.19
CA LEU A 21 6.48 -0.94 -10.60
C LEU A 21 6.52 0.56 -10.90
N ILE A 22 5.53 1.33 -10.43
CA ILE A 22 5.49 2.79 -10.58
C ILE A 22 6.73 3.43 -9.97
N LYS A 23 7.09 3.04 -8.73
CA LYS A 23 8.30 3.55 -8.06
C LYS A 23 9.57 3.25 -8.87
N ARG A 24 9.65 2.08 -9.50
CA ARG A 24 10.76 1.71 -10.41
C ARG A 24 10.76 2.53 -11.69
N LEU A 25 9.59 2.76 -12.30
CA LEU A 25 9.44 3.53 -13.53
C LEU A 25 9.73 5.03 -13.32
N GLU A 26 9.36 5.58 -12.17
CA GLU A 26 9.64 6.98 -11.81
C GLU A 26 11.13 7.23 -11.50
N ALA A 27 11.79 6.24 -10.89
CA ALA A 27 13.23 6.30 -10.64
C ALA A 27 14.07 6.14 -11.91
N ALA A 28 13.52 5.49 -12.94
CA ALA A 28 14.19 5.30 -14.21
C ALA A 28 14.28 6.62 -14.99
N ARG A 29 15.50 7.01 -15.36
CA ARG A 29 15.75 8.15 -16.25
C ARG A 29 16.56 7.73 -17.47
N GLY A 30 16.12 8.21 -18.63
CA GLY A 30 16.81 8.01 -19.91
C GLY A 30 17.72 9.20 -20.25
N ASN A 31 18.80 8.92 -20.98
CA ASN A 31 19.68 9.94 -21.56
C ASN A 31 19.12 10.42 -22.92
N GLY A 32 17.89 10.93 -22.94
CA GLY A 32 17.25 11.44 -24.17
C GLY A 32 15.74 11.19 -24.22
N THR A 33 15.11 11.49 -25.36
CA THR A 33 13.66 11.31 -25.57
C THR A 33 13.36 9.91 -26.09
N SER A 34 13.74 8.87 -25.35
CA SER A 34 13.62 7.47 -25.77
C SER A 34 12.67 6.64 -24.90
N MET A 35 11.91 7.28 -24.01
CA MET A 35 10.99 6.62 -23.07
C MET A 35 9.56 6.78 -23.56
N ILE A 36 8.98 5.69 -24.04
CA ILE A 36 7.60 5.64 -24.52
C ILE A 36 6.70 5.18 -23.39
N SER A 37 5.71 6.01 -23.08
CA SER A 37 4.57 5.69 -22.19
C SER A 37 3.33 5.58 -23.05
N LEU A 38 2.78 4.37 -23.19
CA LEU A 38 1.59 4.09 -23.98
C LEU A 38 0.50 3.47 -23.09
N ILE A 39 -0.65 4.13 -23.02
CA ILE A 39 -1.83 3.67 -22.27
C ILE A 39 -2.99 3.61 -23.25
N ILE A 40 -3.62 2.44 -23.33
CA ILE A 40 -4.72 2.15 -24.24
C ILE A 40 -5.97 1.85 -23.40
N PRO A 41 -7.05 2.63 -23.56
CA PRO A 41 -8.28 2.40 -22.82
C PRO A 41 -8.99 1.13 -23.28
N PRO A 42 -9.83 0.52 -22.43
CA PRO A 42 -10.58 -0.65 -22.82
C PRO A 42 -11.56 -0.28 -23.94
N LYS A 43 -11.83 -1.25 -24.82
CA LYS A 43 -12.66 -1.11 -26.04
C LYS A 43 -12.00 -0.40 -27.22
N ASP A 44 -10.80 0.19 -27.08
CA ASP A 44 -10.07 0.68 -28.25
C ASP A 44 -9.50 -0.50 -29.07
N GLN A 45 -9.13 -0.22 -30.32
CA GLN A 45 -8.60 -1.23 -31.24
C GLN A 45 -7.07 -1.18 -31.31
N VAL A 46 -6.44 -2.34 -31.15
CA VAL A 46 -4.97 -2.49 -31.27
C VAL A 46 -4.45 -2.01 -32.62
N SER A 47 -5.22 -2.23 -33.70
CA SER A 47 -4.89 -1.81 -35.06
C SER A 47 -4.73 -0.30 -35.21
N ARG A 48 -5.56 0.50 -34.52
CA ARG A 48 -5.48 1.96 -34.52
C ARG A 48 -4.16 2.43 -33.92
N ILE A 49 -3.78 1.86 -32.78
CA ILE A 49 -2.53 2.18 -32.08
C ILE A 49 -1.32 1.71 -32.89
N ALA A 50 -1.40 0.53 -33.52
CA ALA A 50 -0.35 0.04 -34.40
C ALA A 50 -0.11 0.98 -35.61
N LYS A 51 -1.19 1.53 -36.19
CA LYS A 51 -1.10 2.52 -37.27
C LYS A 51 -0.44 3.83 -36.78
N MET A 52 -0.86 4.34 -35.64
CA MET A 52 -0.25 5.53 -35.02
C MET A 52 1.25 5.32 -34.77
N LEU A 53 1.66 4.18 -34.21
CA LEU A 53 3.07 3.87 -34.01
C LEU A 53 3.86 3.77 -35.32
N ALA A 54 3.23 3.37 -36.43
CA ALA A 54 3.88 3.33 -37.74
C ALA A 54 4.06 4.74 -38.34
N GLU A 55 3.10 5.63 -38.14
CA GLU A 55 3.19 7.05 -38.52
C GLU A 55 4.28 7.77 -37.70
N GLU A 56 4.32 7.53 -36.39
CA GLU A 56 5.37 8.04 -35.48
C GLU A 56 6.76 7.51 -35.85
N TYR A 57 6.88 6.24 -36.25
CA TYR A 57 8.13 5.68 -36.75
C TYR A 57 8.61 6.41 -38.02
N GLY A 58 7.69 6.72 -38.95
CA GLY A 58 7.99 7.49 -40.15
C GLY A 58 8.47 8.91 -39.83
N THR A 59 7.81 9.57 -38.88
CA THR A 59 8.15 10.93 -38.45
C THR A 59 9.50 10.98 -37.72
N ALA A 60 9.77 10.00 -36.86
CA ALA A 60 11.03 9.85 -36.14
C ALA A 60 12.24 9.62 -37.08
N SER A 61 12.03 9.05 -38.27
CA SER A 61 13.10 8.84 -39.26
C SER A 61 13.73 10.16 -39.75
N ASN A 62 12.99 11.28 -39.68
CA ASN A 62 13.42 12.61 -40.07
C ASN A 62 14.28 13.33 -39.00
N ILE A 63 14.47 12.73 -37.82
CA ILE A 63 15.31 13.31 -36.77
C ILE A 63 16.76 13.43 -37.26
N LYS A 64 17.33 14.65 -37.18
CA LYS A 64 18.69 14.95 -37.66
C LYS A 64 19.80 14.30 -36.82
N SER A 65 19.61 14.24 -35.49
CA SER A 65 20.58 13.62 -34.59
C SER A 65 20.58 12.10 -34.78
N ARG A 66 21.71 11.54 -35.24
CA ARG A 66 21.85 10.10 -35.51
C ARG A 66 21.55 9.25 -34.26
N VAL A 67 22.10 9.64 -33.12
CA VAL A 67 21.96 8.91 -31.85
C VAL A 67 20.50 8.96 -31.38
N ASN A 68 19.91 10.15 -31.28
CA ASN A 68 18.52 10.30 -30.82
C ASN A 68 17.53 9.59 -31.75
N ARG A 69 17.75 9.69 -33.07
CA ARG A 69 16.95 8.97 -34.06
C ARG A 69 17.00 7.46 -33.83
N GLN A 70 18.17 6.90 -33.62
CA GLN A 70 18.32 5.45 -33.41
C GLN A 70 17.63 4.99 -32.12
N SER A 71 17.75 5.75 -31.02
CA SER A 71 17.08 5.45 -29.75
C SER A 71 15.55 5.52 -29.87
N VAL A 72 15.00 6.55 -30.53
CA VAL A 72 13.55 6.67 -30.74
C VAL A 72 13.01 5.54 -31.63
N LEU A 73 13.70 5.23 -32.73
CA LEU A 73 13.28 4.14 -33.62
C LEU A 73 13.36 2.77 -32.92
N SER A 74 14.40 2.53 -32.10
CA SER A 74 14.56 1.34 -31.26
C SER A 74 13.40 1.19 -30.27
N ALA A 75 13.02 2.28 -29.60
CA ALA A 75 11.90 2.30 -28.65
C ALA A 75 10.57 2.00 -29.34
N ILE A 76 10.25 2.68 -30.45
CA ILE A 76 9.00 2.45 -31.20
C ILE A 76 8.93 1.01 -31.73
N THR A 77 10.03 0.48 -32.25
CA THR A 77 10.10 -0.92 -32.73
C THR A 77 9.84 -1.91 -31.60
N SER A 78 10.36 -1.62 -30.40
CA SER A 78 10.15 -2.44 -29.21
C SER A 78 8.67 -2.41 -28.78
N THR A 79 8.05 -1.23 -28.74
CA THR A 79 6.62 -1.06 -28.44
C THR A 79 5.74 -1.78 -29.46
N GLN A 80 6.03 -1.65 -30.76
CA GLN A 80 5.30 -2.37 -31.82
C GLN A 80 5.42 -3.89 -31.67
N SER A 81 6.60 -4.38 -31.30
CA SER A 81 6.83 -5.83 -31.12
C SER A 81 6.04 -6.37 -29.93
N ARG A 82 5.93 -5.60 -28.84
CA ARG A 82 5.08 -5.93 -27.68
C ARG A 82 3.60 -5.89 -28.03
N LEU A 83 3.16 -4.85 -28.74
CA LEU A 83 1.77 -4.70 -29.13
C LEU A 83 1.25 -5.86 -30.00
N LYS A 84 2.12 -6.48 -30.81
CA LYS A 84 1.80 -7.68 -31.61
C LYS A 84 1.46 -8.92 -30.78
N LEU A 85 1.87 -8.99 -29.52
CA LEU A 85 1.51 -10.10 -28.63
C LEU A 85 0.02 -10.07 -28.26
N TYR A 86 -0.64 -8.91 -28.39
CA TYR A 86 -2.02 -8.72 -28.03
C TYR A 86 -2.91 -8.66 -29.28
N ASN A 87 -3.78 -9.66 -29.45
CA ASN A 87 -4.78 -9.65 -30.52
C ASN A 87 -5.90 -8.61 -30.29
N LYS A 88 -6.21 -8.33 -29.01
CA LYS A 88 -7.25 -7.39 -28.59
C LYS A 88 -6.80 -6.71 -27.29
N VAL A 89 -7.25 -5.46 -27.07
CA VAL A 89 -7.04 -4.78 -25.81
C VAL A 89 -7.78 -5.53 -24.69
N PRO A 90 -7.11 -5.88 -23.58
CA PRO A 90 -7.74 -6.52 -22.42
C PRO A 90 -8.90 -5.68 -21.82
N PRO A 91 -9.79 -6.29 -21.02
CA PRO A 91 -11.00 -5.63 -20.52
C PRO A 91 -10.72 -4.41 -19.63
N ASN A 92 -9.58 -4.33 -18.94
CA ASN A 92 -9.20 -3.16 -18.14
C ASN A 92 -8.29 -2.15 -18.88
N GLY A 93 -7.96 -2.42 -20.14
CA GLY A 93 -7.01 -1.62 -20.92
C GLY A 93 -5.63 -2.27 -20.98
N LEU A 94 -4.69 -1.58 -21.61
CA LEU A 94 -3.31 -2.05 -21.77
C LEU A 94 -2.34 -0.91 -21.48
N VAL A 95 -1.34 -1.17 -20.65
CA VAL A 95 -0.25 -0.24 -20.36
C VAL A 95 1.05 -0.83 -20.88
N VAL A 96 1.80 -0.04 -21.65
CA VAL A 96 3.09 -0.42 -22.22
C VAL A 96 4.10 0.68 -21.93
N TYR A 97 5.18 0.31 -21.25
CA TYR A 97 6.36 1.14 -21.03
C TYR A 97 7.55 0.53 -21.75
N CYS A 98 8.10 1.27 -22.70
CA CYS A 98 9.24 0.85 -23.50
C CYS A 98 10.30 1.95 -23.53
N GLY A 99 11.56 1.61 -23.29
CA GLY A 99 12.64 2.58 -23.37
C GLY A 99 14.00 2.01 -23.00
N GLU A 100 15.03 2.84 -23.13
CA GLU A 100 16.42 2.52 -22.78
C GLU A 100 16.80 3.34 -21.55
N ILE A 101 17.07 2.65 -20.43
CA ILE A 101 17.44 3.28 -19.16
C ILE A 101 18.94 3.11 -18.91
N LEU A 102 19.55 4.10 -18.25
CA LEU A 102 20.91 3.98 -17.77
C LEU A 102 20.89 3.27 -16.41
N THR A 103 21.57 2.13 -16.30
CA THR A 103 21.78 1.46 -15.01
C THR A 103 22.86 2.19 -14.20
N GLN A 104 22.94 1.91 -12.89
CA GLN A 104 23.96 2.51 -12.01
C GLN A 104 25.40 2.19 -12.45
N GLU A 105 25.59 1.09 -13.19
CA GLU A 105 26.87 0.70 -13.79
C GLU A 105 27.21 1.45 -15.10
N GLY A 106 26.37 2.40 -15.53
CA GLY A 106 26.54 3.13 -16.79
C GLY A 106 26.24 2.30 -18.04
N LYS A 107 25.74 1.07 -17.90
CA LYS A 107 25.26 0.25 -19.03
C LYS A 107 23.83 0.61 -19.40
N GLU A 108 23.54 0.68 -20.70
CA GLU A 108 22.20 0.86 -21.23
C GLU A 108 21.40 -0.45 -21.14
N LYS A 109 20.25 -0.42 -20.46
CA LYS A 109 19.33 -1.55 -20.34
C LYS A 109 18.02 -1.23 -21.02
N LYS A 110 17.59 -2.10 -21.93
CA LYS A 110 16.26 -2.01 -22.54
C LYS A 110 15.20 -2.46 -21.53
N VAL A 111 14.24 -1.59 -21.26
CA VAL A 111 13.08 -1.86 -20.41
C VAL A 111 11.87 -1.98 -21.31
N ASN A 112 11.23 -3.14 -21.27
CA ASN A 112 9.98 -3.42 -21.97
C ASN A 112 9.04 -4.06 -20.95
N ILE A 113 8.02 -3.31 -20.55
CA ILE A 113 7.03 -3.73 -19.56
C ILE A 113 5.66 -3.54 -20.19
N ASP A 114 4.89 -4.61 -20.24
CA ASP A 114 3.50 -4.61 -20.69
C ASP A 114 2.64 -5.37 -19.67
N PHE A 115 1.52 -4.77 -19.27
CA PHE A 115 0.59 -5.38 -18.32
C PHE A 115 -0.84 -4.81 -18.45
N GLU A 116 -1.81 -5.60 -18.00
CA GLU A 116 -3.19 -5.15 -17.81
C GLU A 116 -3.35 -4.54 -16.41
N PRO A 117 -3.91 -3.32 -16.27
CA PRO A 117 -4.15 -2.71 -14.96
C PRO A 117 -5.30 -3.41 -14.21
N PHE A 118 -5.27 -3.37 -12.89
CA PHE A 118 -6.29 -3.96 -11.99
C PHE A 118 -7.65 -3.23 -12.01
N LYS A 119 -7.72 -2.05 -12.64
CA LYS A 119 -8.92 -1.23 -12.81
C LYS A 119 -8.94 -0.68 -14.24
N PRO A 120 -10.13 -0.57 -14.86
CA PRO A 120 -10.25 -0.04 -16.22
C PRO A 120 -9.81 1.42 -16.30
N ILE A 121 -8.91 1.70 -17.23
CA ILE A 121 -8.37 3.06 -17.46
C ILE A 121 -9.12 3.72 -18.62
N ASN A 122 -9.74 4.88 -18.41
CA ASN A 122 -10.43 5.60 -19.48
C ASN A 122 -9.53 6.61 -20.23
N THR A 123 -8.30 6.80 -19.79
CA THR A 123 -7.34 7.72 -20.41
C THR A 123 -6.55 7.01 -21.51
N SER A 124 -6.41 7.68 -22.65
CA SER A 124 -5.49 7.28 -23.71
C SER A 124 -4.27 8.19 -23.65
N LEU A 125 -3.08 7.62 -23.56
CA LEU A 125 -1.83 8.37 -23.45
C LEU A 125 -0.79 7.79 -24.40
N TYR A 126 -0.15 8.63 -25.20
CA TYR A 126 1.07 8.30 -25.94
C TYR A 126 2.03 9.48 -25.78
N LEU A 127 3.13 9.25 -25.08
CA LEU A 127 4.18 10.25 -24.85
C LEU A 127 5.56 9.61 -25.00
N CYS A 128 6.46 10.34 -25.65
CA CYS A 128 7.87 10.01 -25.76
C CYS A 128 8.69 11.12 -25.09
N ASP A 129 9.25 10.84 -23.91
CA ASP A 129 10.01 11.81 -23.11
C ASP A 129 11.30 11.15 -22.55
N ASN A 130 12.00 11.82 -21.65
CA ASN A 130 13.16 11.31 -20.92
C ASN A 130 12.82 10.53 -19.64
N LYS A 131 11.53 10.50 -19.28
CA LYS A 131 10.98 9.81 -18.11
C LYS A 131 9.71 9.06 -18.52
N PHE A 132 9.34 8.05 -17.74
CA PHE A 132 8.03 7.42 -17.89
C PHE A 132 6.94 8.26 -17.21
N HIS A 133 5.79 8.37 -17.85
CA HIS A 133 4.62 9.04 -17.29
C HIS A 133 3.71 8.00 -16.61
N THR A 134 3.69 8.05 -15.28
CA THR A 134 2.92 7.15 -14.41
C THR A 134 1.68 7.80 -13.79
N GLU A 135 1.38 9.06 -14.12
CA GLU A 135 0.28 9.85 -13.54
C GLU A 135 -1.08 9.14 -13.63
N ALA A 136 -1.40 8.56 -14.79
CA ALA A 136 -2.64 7.82 -15.00
C ALA A 136 -2.73 6.53 -14.16
N LEU A 137 -1.59 5.90 -13.83
CA LEU A 137 -1.56 4.75 -12.92
C LEU A 137 -1.64 5.18 -11.45
N ALA A 138 -1.04 6.32 -11.11
CA ALA A 138 -1.10 6.89 -9.77
C ALA A 138 -2.55 7.24 -9.38
N GLU A 139 -3.34 7.78 -10.31
CA GLU A 139 -4.78 8.05 -10.09
C GLU A 139 -5.58 6.77 -9.76
N LEU A 140 -5.25 5.64 -10.39
CA LEU A 140 -5.91 4.36 -10.09
C LEU A 140 -5.60 3.88 -8.67
N LEU A 141 -4.41 4.18 -8.18
CA LEU A 141 -3.98 3.85 -6.82
C LEU A 141 -4.56 4.80 -5.77
N ASP A 142 -4.80 6.06 -6.12
CA ASP A 142 -5.34 7.08 -5.22
C ASP A 142 -6.85 6.92 -4.97
N SER A 143 -7.51 6.05 -5.74
CA SER A 143 -8.91 5.65 -5.52
C SER A 143 -9.09 4.65 -4.36
N ASP A 144 -8.37 4.84 -3.26
CA ASP A 144 -8.75 4.31 -1.96
C ASP A 144 -9.92 5.15 -1.41
N GLN A 145 -10.90 4.51 -0.81
CA GLN A 145 -12.06 5.23 -0.26
C GLN A 145 -11.61 6.12 0.90
N LYS A 146 -11.65 7.43 0.69
CA LYS A 146 -11.39 8.42 1.74
C LYS A 146 -12.62 8.59 2.60
N PHE A 147 -12.50 8.31 3.89
CA PHE A 147 -13.56 8.52 4.88
C PHE A 147 -13.28 9.77 5.71
N GLY A 148 -14.31 10.57 5.94
CA GLY A 148 -14.24 11.73 6.83
C GLY A 148 -14.64 11.37 8.24
N PHE A 149 -14.02 12.03 9.22
CA PHE A 149 -14.38 11.92 10.64
C PHE A 149 -14.57 13.32 11.20
N ILE A 150 -15.69 13.52 11.90
CA ILE A 150 -15.95 14.73 12.68
C ILE A 150 -16.07 14.30 14.13
N ILE A 151 -15.07 14.61 14.94
CA ILE A 151 -15.11 14.38 16.38
C ILE A 151 -15.53 15.67 17.06
N MET A 152 -16.74 15.68 17.61
CA MET A 152 -17.28 16.79 18.39
C MET A 152 -17.12 16.52 19.87
N ASP A 153 -16.52 17.47 20.56
CA ASP A 153 -16.42 17.48 22.01
C ASP A 153 -16.81 18.86 22.57
N GLY A 154 -17.16 18.95 23.85
CA GLY A 154 -17.56 20.20 24.49
C GLY A 154 -16.45 21.26 24.54
N HIS A 155 -15.19 20.87 24.29
CA HIS A 155 -14.01 21.71 24.34
C HIS A 155 -13.30 21.88 22.99
N SER A 156 -13.43 20.93 22.07
CA SER A 156 -12.77 20.99 20.76
C SER A 156 -13.51 20.18 19.71
N THR A 157 -13.34 20.55 18.45
CA THR A 157 -13.74 19.73 17.30
C THR A 157 -12.51 19.36 16.50
N LEU A 158 -12.44 18.10 16.08
CA LEU A 158 -11.43 17.60 15.16
C LEU A 158 -12.10 17.11 13.88
N PHE A 159 -11.54 17.54 12.74
CA PHE A 159 -11.88 17.06 11.41
C PHE A 159 -10.70 16.23 10.92
N GLY A 160 -10.95 14.96 10.69
CA GLY A 160 -9.94 14.01 10.23
C GLY A 160 -10.40 13.31 8.96
N THR A 161 -9.44 12.77 8.23
CA THR A 161 -9.70 11.86 7.13
C THR A 161 -8.91 10.59 7.31
N LEU A 162 -9.51 9.47 6.95
CA LEU A 162 -8.86 8.17 6.86
C LEU A 162 -8.89 7.74 5.40
N SER A 163 -7.72 7.59 4.78
CA SER A 163 -7.59 7.05 3.43
C SER A 163 -6.65 5.86 3.46
N GLY A 164 -7.18 4.67 3.16
CA GLY A 164 -6.42 3.41 3.18
C GLY A 164 -5.79 3.15 4.55
N ASN A 165 -4.48 3.42 4.66
CA ASN A 165 -3.66 3.23 5.86
C ASN A 165 -3.18 4.56 6.50
N THR A 166 -3.59 5.68 5.94
CA THR A 166 -3.19 7.02 6.38
C THR A 166 -4.35 7.68 7.11
N ARG A 167 -4.11 8.02 8.38
CA ARG A 167 -4.94 8.98 9.10
C ARG A 167 -4.32 10.37 8.96
N GLU A 168 -5.16 11.36 8.71
CA GLU A 168 -4.75 12.76 8.61
C GLU A 168 -5.72 13.63 9.39
N VAL A 169 -5.19 14.54 10.22
CA VAL A 169 -5.99 15.56 10.89
C VAL A 169 -6.00 16.79 10.00
N VAL A 170 -7.14 17.05 9.36
CA VAL A 170 -7.30 18.14 8.38
C VAL A 170 -7.42 19.48 9.10
N HIS A 171 -8.26 19.53 10.13
CA HIS A 171 -8.51 20.76 10.86
C HIS A 171 -8.89 20.49 12.31
N LYS A 172 -8.48 21.36 13.21
CA LYS A 172 -8.88 21.33 14.62
C LYS A 172 -9.11 22.74 15.13
N PHE A 173 -10.15 22.91 15.93
CA PHE A 173 -10.35 24.15 16.67
C PHE A 173 -10.94 23.88 18.05
N SER A 174 -10.62 24.75 19.00
CA SER A 174 -11.17 24.72 20.34
C SER A 174 -12.37 25.65 20.47
N VAL A 175 -13.28 25.30 21.38
CA VAL A 175 -14.46 26.09 21.73
C VAL A 175 -14.64 26.04 23.24
N ASP A 176 -14.94 27.19 23.84
CA ASP A 176 -15.30 27.26 25.25
C ASP A 176 -16.82 27.45 25.38
N LEU A 177 -17.51 26.37 25.76
CA LEU A 177 -18.96 26.35 25.93
C LEU A 177 -19.33 26.57 27.41
N PRO A 178 -20.33 27.44 27.71
CA PRO A 178 -20.79 27.65 29.08
C PRO A 178 -21.27 26.35 29.73
N LYS A 179 -20.70 25.97 30.87
CA LYS A 179 -21.04 24.73 31.57
C LYS A 179 -22.44 24.77 32.20
N LYS A 180 -22.97 23.58 32.52
CA LYS A 180 -24.22 23.44 33.29
C LYS A 180 -24.04 23.93 34.71
N HIS A 181 -24.70 25.03 35.04
CA HIS A 181 -24.75 25.59 36.39
C HIS A 181 -26.14 25.41 36.99
N GLY A 182 -26.22 24.82 38.18
CA GLY A 182 -27.46 24.71 38.96
C GLY A 182 -27.69 25.90 39.90
N ARG A 183 -26.74 26.85 39.97
CA ARG A 183 -26.82 28.06 40.80
C ARG A 183 -27.16 29.26 39.92
N GLY A 184 -28.22 30.00 40.25
CA GLY A 184 -28.65 31.14 39.43
C GLY A 184 -29.97 31.82 39.80
N GLY A 185 -30.80 31.22 40.66
CA GLY A 185 -32.09 31.82 41.06
C GLY A 185 -32.93 32.26 39.85
N GLN A 186 -33.40 33.50 39.84
CA GLN A 186 -34.16 34.11 38.73
C GLN A 186 -33.39 34.19 37.41
N SER A 187 -32.05 34.25 37.46
CA SER A 187 -31.19 34.33 36.28
C SER A 187 -30.89 32.96 35.65
N ALA A 188 -31.32 31.85 36.26
CA ALA A 188 -31.05 30.50 35.77
C ALA A 188 -31.56 30.29 34.33
N LEU A 189 -32.75 30.81 34.00
CA LEU A 189 -33.33 30.69 32.65
C LEU A 189 -32.49 31.42 31.60
N ARG A 190 -31.98 32.62 31.94
CA ARG A 190 -31.09 33.39 31.05
C ARG A 190 -29.79 32.65 30.78
N PHE A 191 -29.18 32.05 31.80
CA PHE A 191 -27.94 31.27 31.61
C PHE A 191 -28.16 29.99 30.82
N SER A 192 -29.35 29.36 30.92
CA SER A 192 -29.71 28.24 30.04
C SER A 192 -29.80 28.71 28.59
N ARG A 193 -30.55 29.78 28.32
CA ARG A 193 -30.71 30.34 26.96
C ARG A 193 -29.36 30.71 26.33
N LEU A 194 -28.49 31.39 27.08
CA LEU A 194 -27.15 31.76 26.60
C LEU A 194 -26.30 30.53 26.28
N ARG A 195 -26.44 29.44 27.05
CA ARG A 195 -25.77 28.18 26.75
C ARG A 195 -26.30 27.57 25.47
N ASP A 196 -27.62 27.47 25.32
CA ASP A 196 -28.25 26.85 24.16
C ASP A 196 -27.92 27.64 22.88
N GLU A 197 -27.88 28.98 22.97
CA GLU A 197 -27.43 29.86 21.89
C GLU A 197 -25.96 29.62 21.50
N LYS A 198 -25.05 29.49 22.49
CA LYS A 198 -23.64 29.16 22.24
C LYS A 198 -23.46 27.76 21.65
N ARG A 199 -24.27 26.78 22.07
CA ARG A 199 -24.29 25.43 21.50
C ARG A 199 -24.77 25.44 20.05
N HIS A 200 -25.83 26.17 19.75
CA HIS A 200 -26.34 26.32 18.39
C HIS A 200 -25.31 26.97 17.46
N ASN A 201 -24.64 28.04 17.93
CA ASN A 201 -23.55 28.67 17.19
C ASN A 201 -22.34 27.73 16.98
N TYR A 202 -22.06 26.86 17.95
CA TYR A 202 -21.01 25.86 17.82
C TYR A 202 -21.35 24.82 16.75
N VAL A 203 -22.57 24.25 16.77
CA VAL A 203 -23.03 23.31 15.74
C VAL A 203 -22.98 23.95 14.35
N ARG A 204 -23.43 25.21 14.22
CA ARG A 204 -23.32 25.98 12.97
C ARG A 204 -21.89 26.09 12.48
N LYS A 205 -20.96 26.49 13.35
CA LYS A 205 -19.54 26.61 13.00
C LYS A 205 -18.94 25.28 12.57
N VAL A 206 -19.31 24.18 13.23
CA VAL A 206 -18.87 22.83 12.86
C VAL A 206 -19.41 22.45 11.47
N ALA A 207 -20.68 22.72 11.19
CA ALA A 207 -21.30 22.44 9.90
C ALA A 207 -20.64 23.24 8.76
N GLU A 208 -20.39 24.53 8.94
CA GLU A 208 -19.71 25.38 7.95
C GLU A 208 -18.29 24.90 7.65
N ILE A 209 -17.53 24.53 8.68
CA ILE A 209 -16.16 24.02 8.53
C ILE A 209 -16.16 22.62 7.91
N ALA A 210 -17.19 21.80 8.16
CA ALA A 210 -17.35 20.51 7.49
C ALA A 210 -17.49 20.68 5.98
N VAL A 211 -18.28 21.67 5.53
CA VAL A 211 -18.43 21.99 4.10
C VAL A 211 -17.09 22.43 3.49
N GLN A 212 -16.35 23.31 4.17
CA GLN A 212 -15.04 23.79 3.69
C GLN A 212 -14.01 22.66 3.51
N ASN A 213 -14.04 21.63 4.36
CA ASN A 213 -13.05 20.56 4.34
C ASN A 213 -13.47 19.32 3.53
N PHE A 214 -14.76 18.99 3.52
CA PHE A 214 -15.26 17.75 2.91
C PHE A 214 -15.99 17.94 1.58
N ILE A 215 -16.19 19.19 1.13
CA ILE A 215 -16.73 19.49 -0.20
C ILE A 215 -15.66 20.22 -1.01
N THR A 216 -15.40 19.71 -2.22
CA THR A 216 -14.48 20.34 -3.18
C THR A 216 -15.14 20.30 -4.55
N ASN A 217 -15.18 21.43 -5.27
CA ASN A 217 -15.84 21.55 -6.58
C ASN A 217 -17.28 21.01 -6.58
N ASP A 218 -18.09 21.44 -5.60
CA ASP A 218 -19.49 21.05 -5.43
C ASP A 218 -19.77 19.55 -5.19
N LYS A 219 -18.73 18.74 -4.98
CA LYS A 219 -18.88 17.31 -4.70
C LYS A 219 -18.21 16.94 -3.37
N PRO A 220 -18.82 16.05 -2.57
CA PRO A 220 -18.13 15.48 -1.41
C PRO A 220 -16.84 14.78 -1.85
N ASN A 221 -15.72 15.12 -1.20
CA ASN A 221 -14.41 14.51 -1.45
C ASN A 221 -14.20 13.19 -0.67
N VAL A 222 -15.16 12.82 0.18
CA VAL A 222 -15.17 11.60 0.98
C VAL A 222 -16.23 10.61 0.49
N ALA A 223 -15.88 9.34 0.50
CA ALA A 223 -16.79 8.23 0.21
C ALA A 223 -17.90 8.10 1.27
N GLY A 224 -17.56 8.40 2.53
CA GLY A 224 -18.50 8.50 3.63
C GLY A 224 -17.95 9.25 4.84
N LEU A 225 -18.82 9.55 5.79
CA LEU A 225 -18.56 10.40 6.93
C LEU A 225 -18.98 9.69 8.23
N VAL A 226 -18.15 9.77 9.26
CA VAL A 226 -18.45 9.31 10.61
C VAL A 226 -18.54 10.51 11.53
N LEU A 227 -19.64 10.59 12.28
CA LEU A 227 -19.82 11.60 13.32
C LEU A 227 -19.53 10.95 14.67
N ALA A 228 -18.53 11.45 15.39
CA ALA A 228 -18.13 10.92 16.70
C ALA A 228 -18.20 12.01 17.78
N GLY A 229 -18.47 11.62 19.02
CA GLY A 229 -18.44 12.55 20.15
C GLY A 229 -18.96 11.93 21.45
N SER A 230 -18.70 12.59 22.57
CA SER A 230 -19.07 12.10 23.91
C SER A 230 -20.50 12.43 24.34
N ALA A 231 -21.13 13.41 23.69
CA ALA A 231 -22.47 13.89 24.00
C ALA A 231 -23.38 13.88 22.77
N ASP A 232 -24.63 14.31 22.95
CA ASP A 232 -25.64 14.40 21.89
C ASP A 232 -25.34 15.45 20.81
N PHE A 233 -24.25 16.22 20.92
CA PHE A 233 -23.87 17.22 19.91
C PHE A 233 -23.76 16.67 18.49
N LYS A 234 -23.33 15.42 18.34
CA LYS A 234 -23.26 14.74 17.05
C LYS A 234 -24.64 14.39 16.48
N ASN A 235 -25.61 14.08 17.36
CA ASN A 235 -27.00 13.84 17.00
C ASN A 235 -27.67 15.15 16.60
N ASP A 236 -27.40 16.22 17.36
CA ASP A 236 -27.87 17.57 17.05
C ASP A 236 -27.34 18.05 15.70
N LEU A 237 -26.06 17.80 15.39
CA LEU A 237 -25.49 18.12 14.08
C LEU A 237 -26.19 17.36 12.96
N ASN A 238 -26.36 16.04 13.12
CA ASN A 238 -26.97 15.17 12.10
C ASN A 238 -28.45 15.46 11.86
N GLY A 239 -29.17 15.88 12.90
CA GLY A 239 -30.60 16.24 12.82
C GLY A 239 -30.85 17.71 12.47
N SER A 240 -29.82 18.55 12.39
CA SER A 240 -29.97 19.97 12.11
C SER A 240 -30.06 20.29 10.62
N ASP A 241 -30.92 21.23 10.26
CA ASP A 241 -31.01 21.80 8.90
C ASP A 241 -29.76 22.63 8.51
N MET A 242 -28.85 22.86 9.46
CA MET A 242 -27.60 23.60 9.22
C MET A 242 -26.52 22.73 8.57
N PHE A 243 -26.66 21.41 8.66
CA PHE A 243 -25.71 20.49 8.07
C PHE A 243 -26.01 20.31 6.59
N ASP A 244 -24.97 20.36 5.75
CA ASP A 244 -25.16 20.30 4.30
C ASP A 244 -25.81 18.95 3.89
N PRO A 245 -26.92 18.96 3.14
CA PRO A 245 -27.62 17.74 2.74
C PRO A 245 -26.73 16.74 1.98
N ARG A 246 -25.73 17.23 1.23
CA ARG A 246 -24.79 16.38 0.49
C ARG A 246 -23.88 15.60 1.44
N LEU A 247 -23.51 16.17 2.58
CA LEU A 247 -22.73 15.48 3.61
C LEU A 247 -23.62 14.60 4.49
N GLN A 248 -24.86 15.02 4.77
CA GLN A 248 -25.82 14.27 5.56
C GLN A 248 -26.14 12.90 4.94
N THR A 249 -26.34 12.85 3.61
CA THR A 249 -26.53 11.58 2.87
C THR A 249 -25.31 10.66 2.88
N LYS A 250 -24.14 11.19 3.24
CA LYS A 250 -22.86 10.46 3.32
C LYS A 250 -22.51 10.03 4.74
N VAL A 251 -23.33 10.35 5.74
CA VAL A 251 -23.13 9.89 7.12
C VAL A 251 -23.39 8.39 7.20
N ILE A 252 -22.34 7.62 7.49
CA ILE A 252 -22.41 6.15 7.60
C ILE A 252 -22.83 5.74 9.00
N LYS A 253 -22.18 6.33 10.02
CA LYS A 253 -22.36 5.95 11.41
C LYS A 253 -22.16 7.14 12.34
N VAL A 254 -22.94 7.14 13.41
CA VAL A 254 -22.76 8.04 14.56
C VAL A 254 -22.18 7.21 15.71
N VAL A 255 -21.06 7.65 16.28
CA VAL A 255 -20.30 6.89 17.28
C VAL A 255 -20.16 7.67 18.57
N ASP A 256 -20.47 7.02 19.69
CA ASP A 256 -20.18 7.52 21.02
C ASP A 256 -18.71 7.25 21.39
N VAL A 257 -17.94 8.30 21.65
CA VAL A 257 -16.54 8.17 22.12
C VAL A 257 -16.38 8.80 23.49
N SER A 258 -15.54 8.21 24.34
CA SER A 258 -15.35 8.64 25.72
C SER A 258 -14.47 9.89 25.83
N TYR A 259 -13.60 10.11 24.83
CA TYR A 259 -12.63 11.20 24.79
C TYR A 259 -12.79 12.04 23.51
N GLY A 260 -12.46 13.32 23.59
CA GLY A 260 -12.36 14.22 22.43
C GLY A 260 -10.96 14.23 21.81
N GLY A 261 -10.78 15.03 20.76
CA GLY A 261 -9.48 15.26 20.11
C GLY A 261 -8.90 14.00 19.44
N ASP A 262 -7.56 13.89 19.42
CA ASP A 262 -6.84 12.81 18.73
C ASP A 262 -7.10 11.41 19.32
N ASN A 263 -7.29 11.32 20.65
CA ASN A 263 -7.63 10.04 21.29
C ASN A 263 -9.05 9.59 20.92
N GLY A 264 -9.99 10.54 20.91
CA GLY A 264 -11.34 10.31 20.41
C GLY A 264 -11.37 9.90 18.94
N PHE A 265 -10.48 10.47 18.12
CA PHE A 265 -10.34 10.09 16.72
C PHE A 265 -9.96 8.61 16.57
N ASN A 266 -8.99 8.13 17.33
CA ASN A 266 -8.55 6.73 17.26
C ASN A 266 -9.64 5.77 17.73
N GLN A 267 -10.32 6.11 18.83
CA GLN A 267 -11.44 5.32 19.31
C GLN A 267 -12.59 5.28 18.30
N ALA A 268 -12.88 6.41 17.65
CA ALA A 268 -13.91 6.48 16.61
C ALA A 268 -13.57 5.60 15.40
N ILE A 269 -12.30 5.58 14.96
CA ILE A 269 -11.84 4.70 13.88
C ILE A 269 -12.06 3.23 14.26
N GLU A 270 -11.69 2.85 15.49
CA GLU A 270 -11.81 1.47 15.97
C GLU A 270 -13.27 1.01 16.04
N LEU A 271 -14.16 1.82 16.60
CA LEU A 271 -15.60 1.53 16.70
C LEU A 271 -16.35 1.60 15.36
N SER A 272 -15.80 2.35 14.40
CA SER A 272 -16.38 2.47 13.06
C SER A 272 -15.86 1.42 12.09
N SER A 273 -14.85 0.64 12.48
CA SER A 273 -14.16 -0.33 11.62
C SER A 273 -15.09 -1.33 10.94
N GLU A 274 -16.07 -1.85 11.68
CA GLU A 274 -17.04 -2.81 11.17
C GLU A 274 -17.93 -2.22 10.07
N THR A 275 -18.25 -0.93 10.17
CA THR A 275 -19.22 -0.26 9.29
C THR A 275 -18.55 0.48 8.14
N LEU A 276 -17.31 0.91 8.31
CA LEU A 276 -16.50 1.51 7.25
C LEU A 276 -16.09 0.49 6.18
N GLY A 277 -16.29 -0.81 6.46
CA GLY A 277 -16.02 -1.93 5.57
C GLY A 277 -14.52 -2.08 5.32
N ASN A 278 -13.91 -3.16 5.80
CA ASN A 278 -12.59 -3.65 5.37
C ASN A 278 -11.52 -2.57 5.07
N VAL A 279 -11.50 -1.46 5.82
CA VAL A 279 -10.48 -0.43 5.63
C VAL A 279 -9.15 -1.07 5.98
N LYS A 280 -8.21 -1.07 5.03
CA LYS A 280 -6.91 -1.75 5.14
C LYS A 280 -6.21 -1.47 6.47
N PHE A 281 -6.26 -0.21 6.96
CA PHE A 281 -5.73 0.17 8.27
C PHE A 281 -6.23 -0.72 9.41
N VAL A 282 -7.54 -0.98 9.47
CA VAL A 282 -8.13 -1.72 10.58
C VAL A 282 -7.90 -3.22 10.43
N GLN A 283 -7.95 -3.74 9.20
CA GLN A 283 -7.59 -5.13 8.94
C GLN A 283 -6.14 -5.39 9.35
N GLU A 284 -5.21 -4.50 8.97
CA GLU A 284 -3.79 -4.57 9.34
C GLU A 284 -3.60 -4.51 10.85
N LYS A 285 -4.22 -3.53 11.54
CA LYS A 285 -4.15 -3.43 13.00
C LYS A 285 -4.70 -4.70 13.67
N LYS A 286 -5.80 -5.26 13.16
CA LYS A 286 -6.40 -6.50 13.69
C LYS A 286 -5.53 -7.73 13.42
N LEU A 287 -4.89 -7.80 12.26
CA LEU A 287 -3.99 -8.89 11.88
C LEU A 287 -2.73 -8.89 12.77
N ILE A 288 -2.10 -7.72 12.91
CA ILE A 288 -0.92 -7.56 13.77
C ILE A 288 -1.30 -7.73 15.25
N GLY A 289 -2.49 -7.27 15.65
CA GLY A 289 -3.04 -7.52 16.98
C GLY A 289 -3.15 -9.01 17.29
N LYS A 290 -3.75 -9.80 16.39
CA LYS A 290 -3.79 -11.26 16.53
C LYS A 290 -2.40 -11.89 16.62
N TYR A 291 -1.46 -11.42 15.82
CA TYR A 291 -0.07 -11.88 15.87
C TYR A 291 0.58 -11.61 17.25
N PHE A 292 0.37 -10.42 17.83
CA PHE A 292 0.85 -10.11 19.18
C PHE A 292 0.09 -10.84 20.29
N ASP A 293 -1.20 -11.14 20.10
CA ASP A 293 -1.98 -11.94 21.05
C ASP A 293 -1.43 -13.37 21.14
N GLU A 294 -1.09 -13.98 20.01
CA GLU A 294 -0.48 -15.33 19.98
C GLU A 294 0.91 -15.36 20.64
N ILE A 295 1.71 -14.29 20.48
CA ILE A 295 2.98 -14.13 21.22
C ILE A 295 2.71 -13.99 22.71
N SER A 296 1.75 -13.16 23.10
CA SER A 296 1.45 -12.86 24.51
C SER A 296 0.86 -14.05 25.27
N GLN A 297 0.23 -14.99 24.55
CA GLN A 297 -0.36 -16.21 25.10
C GLN A 297 0.59 -17.41 25.10
N ASP A 298 1.83 -17.26 24.61
CA ASP A 298 2.85 -18.32 24.52
C ASP A 298 2.34 -19.60 23.82
N THR A 299 1.47 -19.45 22.81
CA THR A 299 0.87 -20.60 22.10
C THR A 299 1.88 -21.36 21.24
N GLY A 300 3.01 -20.73 20.91
CA GLY A 300 4.05 -21.24 20.01
C GLY A 300 3.60 -21.34 18.55
N LYS A 301 2.52 -20.64 18.17
CA LYS A 301 1.96 -20.61 16.81
C LYS A 301 2.41 -19.41 16.00
N VAL A 302 3.60 -18.89 16.28
CA VAL A 302 4.13 -17.69 15.64
C VAL A 302 5.56 -17.97 15.20
N CYS A 303 5.92 -17.45 14.02
CA CYS A 303 7.29 -17.41 13.54
C CYS A 303 7.69 -15.96 13.28
N TYR A 304 8.95 -15.64 13.56
CA TYR A 304 9.54 -14.32 13.31
C TYR A 304 10.94 -14.50 12.74
N GLY A 305 11.41 -13.52 11.98
CA GLY A 305 12.70 -13.63 11.32
C GLY A 305 12.67 -14.50 10.06
N ILE A 306 13.68 -14.31 9.22
CA ILE A 306 13.67 -14.85 7.84
C ILE A 306 13.86 -16.36 7.83
N GLU A 307 14.80 -16.85 8.63
CA GLU A 307 15.19 -18.28 8.67
C GLU A 307 14.04 -19.13 9.19
N ASP A 308 13.48 -18.79 10.36
CA ASP A 308 12.35 -19.51 10.96
C ASP A 308 11.11 -19.42 10.08
N THR A 309 10.84 -18.27 9.46
CA THR A 309 9.69 -18.12 8.57
C THR A 309 9.84 -18.95 7.30
N LEU A 310 11.05 -19.06 6.73
CA LEU A 310 11.29 -19.92 5.57
C LEU A 310 11.17 -21.40 5.93
N LYS A 311 11.78 -21.84 7.03
CA LYS A 311 11.63 -23.22 7.53
C LYS A 311 10.16 -23.55 7.77
N ALA A 312 9.40 -22.65 8.41
CA ALA A 312 7.96 -22.83 8.62
C ALA A 312 7.16 -22.87 7.30
N LEU A 313 7.59 -22.09 6.30
CA LEU A 313 6.96 -22.04 4.98
C LEU A 313 7.20 -23.35 4.20
N GLU A 314 8.42 -23.88 4.23
CA GLU A 314 8.80 -25.16 3.61
C GLU A 314 8.06 -26.35 4.26
N LEU A 315 7.86 -26.30 5.58
CA LEU A 315 7.05 -27.28 6.31
C LEU A 315 5.53 -27.15 6.04
N GLY A 316 5.09 -26.10 5.34
CA GLY A 316 3.66 -25.83 5.10
C GLY A 316 2.87 -25.50 6.36
N ALA A 317 3.55 -25.06 7.42
CA ALA A 317 2.96 -24.79 8.73
C ALA A 317 2.31 -23.41 8.83
N VAL A 318 2.69 -22.48 7.95
CA VAL A 318 2.22 -21.09 7.96
C VAL A 318 0.77 -21.00 7.45
N GLU A 319 -0.11 -20.42 8.26
CA GLU A 319 -1.46 -20.04 7.84
C GLU A 319 -1.43 -18.69 7.13
N THR A 320 -0.95 -17.67 7.83
CA THR A 320 -0.90 -16.29 7.33
C THR A 320 0.51 -15.74 7.45
N LEU A 321 1.11 -15.44 6.32
CA LEU A 321 2.43 -14.83 6.21
C LEU A 321 2.28 -13.31 6.19
N ILE A 322 2.86 -12.65 7.17
CA ILE A 322 2.82 -11.19 7.36
C ILE A 322 4.16 -10.61 6.93
N VAL A 323 4.15 -9.77 5.90
CA VAL A 323 5.39 -9.19 5.35
C VAL A 323 5.28 -7.68 5.22
N PHE A 324 6.32 -6.97 5.64
CA PHE A 324 6.39 -5.53 5.47
C PHE A 324 6.58 -5.14 4.00
N GLU A 325 5.77 -4.19 3.51
CA GLU A 325 5.74 -3.79 2.10
C GLU A 325 7.08 -3.26 1.54
N ASN A 326 7.93 -2.69 2.40
CA ASN A 326 9.22 -2.10 2.04
C ASN A 326 10.42 -2.91 2.59
N LEU A 327 10.25 -4.22 2.76
CA LEU A 327 11.32 -5.12 3.21
C LEU A 327 12.50 -5.16 2.20
N GLU A 328 13.66 -4.62 2.59
CA GLU A 328 14.87 -4.56 1.76
C GLU A 328 15.75 -5.82 1.88
N ILE A 329 15.18 -6.99 1.57
CA ILE A 329 15.92 -8.26 1.54
C ILE A 329 16.12 -8.72 0.11
N GLY A 330 17.38 -9.02 -0.23
CA GLY A 330 17.77 -9.69 -1.47
C GLY A 330 17.80 -11.20 -1.26
N ARG A 331 17.22 -11.94 -2.21
CA ARG A 331 17.36 -13.40 -2.32
C ARG A 331 18.40 -13.69 -3.40
N TRP A 332 19.44 -14.41 -3.01
CA TRP A 332 20.54 -14.82 -3.85
C TRP A 332 20.53 -16.34 -3.95
N VAL A 333 20.54 -16.85 -5.17
CA VAL A 333 20.79 -18.28 -5.41
C VAL A 333 22.22 -18.37 -5.93
N LEU A 334 23.11 -18.87 -5.08
CA LEU A 334 24.50 -19.13 -5.40
C LEU A 334 24.64 -20.60 -5.79
N LYS A 335 25.53 -20.87 -6.73
CA LYS A 335 25.91 -22.23 -7.09
C LYS A 335 27.38 -22.43 -6.80
N ASP A 336 27.66 -23.48 -6.06
CA ASP A 336 29.01 -23.87 -5.72
C ASP A 336 29.72 -24.61 -6.88
N SER A 337 31.03 -24.80 -6.79
CA SER A 337 31.86 -25.54 -7.76
C SER A 337 31.38 -27.00 -7.94
N GLU A 338 30.82 -27.60 -6.88
CA GLU A 338 30.20 -28.93 -6.92
C GLU A 338 28.76 -28.94 -7.47
N GLY A 339 28.20 -27.76 -7.73
CA GLY A 339 26.87 -27.58 -8.29
C GLY A 339 25.72 -27.62 -7.29
N LYS A 340 25.99 -27.64 -5.99
CA LYS A 340 24.99 -27.42 -4.92
C LYS A 340 24.50 -25.97 -4.94
N GLU A 341 23.20 -25.77 -4.75
CA GLU A 341 22.57 -24.46 -4.73
C GLU A 341 22.43 -23.97 -3.29
N HIS A 342 23.04 -22.83 -2.96
CA HIS A 342 22.91 -22.15 -1.69
C HIS A 342 22.00 -20.94 -1.84
N VAL A 343 20.88 -20.94 -1.12
CA VAL A 343 19.95 -19.80 -1.11
C VAL A 343 20.27 -18.90 0.08
N LEU A 344 20.74 -17.68 -0.20
CA LEU A 344 21.06 -16.68 0.81
C LEU A 344 20.03 -15.55 0.78
N ASN A 345 19.45 -15.25 1.94
CA ASN A 345 18.49 -14.17 2.11
C ASN A 345 19.07 -13.12 3.05
N TYR A 346 19.66 -12.06 2.49
CA TYR A 346 20.34 -11.03 3.28
C TYR A 346 19.82 -9.63 2.99
N THR A 347 19.84 -8.80 4.03
CA THR A 347 19.77 -7.35 3.88
C THR A 347 21.10 -6.80 3.36
N LYS A 348 21.09 -5.60 2.75
CA LYS A 348 22.32 -4.92 2.26
C LYS A 348 23.40 -4.74 3.34
N GLN A 349 23.00 -4.65 4.61
CA GLN A 349 23.92 -4.53 5.74
C GLN A 349 24.54 -5.88 6.09
N GLN A 350 23.75 -6.95 6.08
CA GLN A 350 24.23 -8.32 6.31
C GLN A 350 25.10 -8.81 5.14
N GLU A 351 24.81 -8.40 3.91
CA GLU A 351 25.66 -8.65 2.73
C GLU A 351 27.07 -8.07 2.93
N ALA A 352 27.18 -6.84 3.44
CA ALA A 352 28.48 -6.20 3.67
C ALA A 352 29.29 -6.85 4.81
N LEU A 353 28.61 -7.45 5.79
CA LEU A 353 29.21 -8.09 6.96
C LEU A 353 29.57 -9.57 6.71
N ASN A 354 28.79 -10.28 5.89
CA ASN A 354 28.93 -11.72 5.63
C ASN A 354 29.53 -12.01 4.25
N LYS A 355 30.51 -11.22 3.80
CA LYS A 355 31.24 -11.48 2.54
C LYS A 355 31.88 -12.87 2.52
N ASP A 356 32.24 -13.40 3.68
CA ASP A 356 32.86 -14.71 3.82
C ASP A 356 31.91 -15.87 3.42
N LYS A 357 30.59 -15.68 3.52
CA LYS A 357 29.58 -16.68 3.09
C LYS A 357 29.27 -16.67 1.59
N PHE A 358 29.84 -15.73 0.84
CA PHE A 358 29.81 -15.72 -0.63
C PHE A 358 31.03 -16.42 -1.25
N LEU A 359 31.99 -16.82 -0.41
CA LEU A 359 33.14 -17.62 -0.78
C LEU A 359 32.82 -19.09 -0.49
N ASP A 360 33.13 -19.96 -1.44
CA ASP A 360 33.08 -21.39 -1.25
C ASP A 360 34.09 -21.81 -0.17
N THR A 361 33.61 -22.51 0.85
CA THR A 361 34.40 -23.05 1.96
C THR A 361 35.45 -24.06 1.52
N ALA A 362 35.26 -24.73 0.37
CA ALA A 362 36.17 -25.74 -0.15
C ALA A 362 37.26 -25.18 -1.08
N THR A 363 36.93 -24.21 -1.93
CA THR A 363 37.87 -23.67 -2.94
C THR A 363 38.38 -22.25 -2.67
N GLY A 364 37.74 -21.52 -1.76
CA GLY A 364 38.05 -20.11 -1.49
C GLY A 364 37.75 -19.16 -2.65
N GLN A 365 36.99 -19.61 -3.65
CA GLN A 365 36.54 -18.80 -4.79
C GLN A 365 35.14 -18.24 -4.53
N GLU A 366 34.81 -17.11 -5.16
CA GLU A 366 33.46 -16.54 -5.10
C GLU A 366 32.47 -17.48 -5.82
N MET A 367 31.38 -17.85 -5.15
CA MET A 367 30.35 -18.71 -5.74
C MET A 367 29.64 -17.99 -6.90
N ASP A 368 29.24 -18.76 -7.92
CA ASP A 368 28.55 -18.19 -9.08
C ASP A 368 27.13 -17.75 -8.71
N VAL A 369 26.83 -16.47 -8.92
CA VAL A 369 25.49 -15.91 -8.70
C VAL A 369 24.57 -16.33 -9.85
N VAL A 370 23.69 -17.30 -9.61
CA VAL A 370 22.73 -17.79 -10.62
C VAL A 370 21.55 -16.84 -10.75
N THR A 371 21.00 -16.36 -9.64
CA THR A 371 19.85 -15.44 -9.66
C THR A 371 19.91 -14.51 -8.46
N GLN A 372 19.80 -13.21 -8.74
CA GLN A 372 19.64 -12.15 -7.76
C GLN A 372 18.24 -11.56 -7.91
N GLY A 373 17.41 -11.68 -6.87
CA GLY A 373 16.03 -11.21 -6.86
C GLY A 373 15.63 -10.52 -5.57
N SER A 374 14.50 -9.82 -5.58
CA SER A 374 13.90 -9.30 -4.34
C SER A 374 13.15 -10.43 -3.65
N PHE A 375 13.43 -10.65 -2.36
CA PHE A 375 12.76 -11.68 -1.57
C PHE A 375 11.23 -11.52 -1.55
N LEU A 376 10.76 -10.27 -1.45
CA LEU A 376 9.34 -9.92 -1.55
C LEU A 376 8.68 -10.37 -2.86
N GLU A 377 9.40 -10.25 -3.99
CA GLU A 377 8.87 -10.64 -5.30
C GLU A 377 8.75 -12.16 -5.41
N TRP A 378 9.77 -12.86 -4.92
CA TRP A 378 9.75 -14.32 -4.88
C TRP A 378 8.59 -14.84 -4.03
N ILE A 379 8.37 -14.30 -2.83
CA ILE A 379 7.22 -14.69 -1.99
C ILE A 379 5.91 -14.38 -2.71
N ALA A 380 5.76 -13.20 -3.31
CA ALA A 380 4.52 -12.81 -3.99
C ALA A 380 4.18 -13.67 -5.23
N GLU A 381 5.10 -14.51 -5.69
CA GLU A 381 4.89 -15.48 -6.77
C GLU A 381 4.67 -16.90 -6.23
N HIS A 382 5.43 -17.30 -5.20
CA HIS A 382 5.48 -18.70 -4.73
C HIS A 382 4.65 -18.97 -3.46
N TYR A 383 4.07 -17.97 -2.80
CA TYR A 383 3.30 -18.18 -1.55
C TYR A 383 2.14 -19.17 -1.71
N LYS A 384 1.57 -19.28 -2.91
CA LYS A 384 0.48 -20.22 -3.24
C LYS A 384 0.92 -21.68 -3.19
N ASP A 385 2.17 -21.94 -3.56
CA ASP A 385 2.72 -23.30 -3.59
C ASP A 385 2.85 -23.88 -2.18
N PHE A 386 3.06 -23.01 -1.18
CA PHE A 386 3.14 -23.36 0.24
C PHE A 386 1.78 -23.40 0.95
N GLY A 387 0.70 -23.01 0.27
CA GLY A 387 -0.65 -22.97 0.84
C GLY A 387 -0.85 -21.90 1.93
N ALA A 388 0.02 -20.90 2.02
CA ALA A 388 -0.10 -19.78 2.96
C ALA A 388 -0.91 -18.62 2.37
N THR A 389 -1.50 -17.76 3.21
CA THR A 389 -2.08 -16.49 2.78
C THR A 389 -1.06 -15.36 3.00
N LEU A 390 -0.70 -14.62 1.95
CA LEU A 390 0.23 -13.51 2.04
C LEU A 390 -0.49 -12.19 2.32
N GLU A 391 -0.09 -11.50 3.38
CA GLU A 391 -0.59 -10.19 3.76
C GLU A 391 0.55 -9.17 3.87
N PHE A 392 0.41 -8.06 3.14
CA PHE A 392 1.36 -6.96 3.21
C PHE A 392 0.93 -5.92 4.26
N VAL A 393 1.86 -5.57 5.15
CA VAL A 393 1.65 -4.57 6.20
C VAL A 393 2.57 -3.38 6.04
N SER A 394 2.20 -2.25 6.64
CA SER A 394 2.99 -1.02 6.68
C SER A 394 3.54 -0.73 8.07
N ASP A 395 4.39 0.30 8.17
CA ASP A 395 4.92 0.84 9.42
C ASP A 395 4.16 2.08 9.91
N ARG A 396 3.01 2.41 9.30
CA ARG A 396 2.23 3.62 9.62
C ARG A 396 1.48 3.50 10.93
N SER A 397 1.07 2.30 11.31
CA SER A 397 0.46 2.01 12.60
C SER A 397 1.52 1.85 13.69
N THR A 398 1.16 2.10 14.94
CA THR A 398 2.05 1.87 16.10
C THR A 398 2.47 0.42 16.20
N GLU A 399 1.54 -0.49 15.95
CA GLU A 399 1.69 -1.94 15.94
C GLU A 399 2.57 -2.39 14.75
N GLY A 400 2.36 -1.83 13.56
CA GLY A 400 3.20 -2.07 12.38
C GLY A 400 4.64 -1.63 12.59
N ASN A 401 4.86 -0.46 13.20
CA ASN A 401 6.20 0.01 13.56
C ASN A 401 6.89 -0.91 14.57
N GLN A 402 6.15 -1.45 15.55
CA GLN A 402 6.66 -2.47 16.48
C GLN A 402 6.99 -3.78 15.75
N PHE A 403 6.15 -4.22 14.82
CA PHE A 403 6.39 -5.41 14.01
C PHE A 403 7.68 -5.28 13.18
N VAL A 404 7.87 -4.15 12.50
CA VAL A 404 9.06 -3.90 11.67
C VAL A 404 10.33 -3.78 12.52
N LYS A 405 10.32 -3.00 13.61
CA LYS A 405 11.52 -2.78 14.43
C LYS A 405 11.83 -3.93 15.38
N GLY A 406 10.82 -4.62 15.88
CA GLY A 406 10.98 -5.70 16.86
C GLY A 406 11.24 -7.06 16.21
N PHE A 407 10.57 -7.35 15.09
CA PHE A 407 10.55 -8.69 14.49
C PHE A 407 11.15 -8.73 13.07
N GLY A 408 11.82 -7.65 12.64
CA GLY A 408 12.52 -7.60 11.35
C GLY A 408 11.60 -7.46 10.13
N GLY A 409 10.32 -7.15 10.33
CA GLY A 409 9.36 -6.90 9.24
C GLY A 409 8.92 -8.15 8.46
N ILE A 410 9.19 -9.34 8.98
CA ILE A 410 8.68 -10.62 8.47
C ILE A 410 8.25 -11.50 9.65
N GLY A 411 7.09 -12.13 9.51
CA GLY A 411 6.60 -13.10 10.47
C GLY A 411 5.40 -13.84 9.93
N GLY A 412 4.93 -14.83 10.67
CA GLY A 412 3.80 -15.64 10.26
C GLY A 412 3.01 -16.18 11.45
N ILE A 413 1.73 -16.36 11.22
CA ILE A 413 0.82 -17.09 12.12
C ILE A 413 0.77 -18.53 11.61
N LEU A 414 1.12 -19.49 12.47
CA LEU A 414 1.20 -20.91 12.17
C LEU A 414 -0.13 -21.61 12.47
N ARG A 415 -0.47 -22.63 11.68
CA ARG A 415 -1.65 -23.49 11.90
C ARG A 415 -1.50 -24.34 13.15
N TYR A 416 -0.28 -24.79 13.42
CA TYR A 416 0.09 -25.64 14.54
C TYR A 416 1.44 -25.20 15.12
N LYS A 417 1.70 -25.60 16.36
CA LYS A 417 2.95 -25.28 17.05
C LYS A 417 4.12 -25.99 16.35
N VAL A 418 5.16 -25.22 16.04
CA VAL A 418 6.43 -25.72 15.50
C VAL A 418 7.52 -25.38 16.50
N ASN A 419 8.40 -26.34 16.82
CA ASN A 419 9.56 -26.09 17.65
C ASN A 419 10.75 -25.71 16.75
N PHE A 420 11.08 -24.42 16.71
CA PHE A 420 12.18 -23.91 15.91
C PHE A 420 13.56 -24.29 16.45
N GLU A 421 13.70 -24.53 17.76
CA GLU A 421 14.95 -24.98 18.39
C GLU A 421 15.42 -26.34 17.84
N GLN A 422 14.51 -27.29 17.64
CA GLN A 422 14.84 -28.61 17.08
C GLN A 422 15.26 -28.54 15.61
N LEU A 423 14.76 -27.53 14.87
CA LEU A 423 15.10 -27.32 13.47
C LEU A 423 16.39 -26.53 13.27
N ALA A 424 16.91 -25.89 14.33
CA ALA A 424 18.22 -25.24 14.31
C ALA A 424 19.34 -26.28 14.50
N ASP A 425 19.13 -27.23 15.41
CA ASP A 425 20.07 -28.32 15.69
C ASP A 425 20.23 -29.27 14.48
N ASP A 426 19.15 -29.60 13.75
CA ASP A 426 19.22 -30.43 12.54
C ASP A 426 20.01 -29.79 11.38
N SER A 427 20.22 -28.46 11.39
CA SER A 427 21.05 -27.78 10.37
C SER A 427 22.53 -27.68 10.71
N ASP A 428 22.90 -27.85 11.99
CA ASP A 428 24.30 -27.88 12.42
C ASP A 428 24.86 -29.32 12.48
N ASP A 429 24.00 -30.35 12.47
CA ASP A 429 24.41 -31.76 12.53
C ASP A 429 24.88 -32.35 11.18
N ASP A 430 24.62 -31.69 10.06
CA ASP A 430 25.13 -32.13 8.74
C ASP A 430 26.63 -31.80 8.52
N ASP A 431 27.25 -31.01 9.41
CA ASP A 431 28.69 -30.68 9.37
C ASP A 431 29.57 -31.58 10.28
N TYR A 432 29.00 -32.60 10.94
CA TYR A 432 29.74 -33.44 11.92
C TYR A 432 29.92 -34.92 11.55
N TYR A 433 29.57 -35.33 10.33
CA TYR A 433 29.84 -36.69 9.83
C TYR A 433 30.60 -36.69 8.49
N ASP A 434 31.84 -36.19 8.50
CA ASP A 434 32.91 -36.79 7.69
C ASP A 434 34.27 -36.52 8.34
N GLY A 435 34.77 -37.53 9.07
CA GLY A 435 36.07 -37.56 9.73
C GLY A 435 36.66 -38.96 9.70
#